data_AF-D8G3G9-F1
#
_entry.id   AF-D8G3G9-F1
#
_cell.length_a   1.000
_cell.length_b   1.000
_cell.length_c   1.000
_cell.angle_alpha   90.00
_cell.angle_beta   90.00
_cell.angle_gamma   90.00
#
_symmetry.space_group_name_H-M   'P 1'
#
loop_
_entity.id
_entity.type
_entity.pdbx_description
1 polymer ?
#
loop_
_entity_poly.entity_id
_entity_poly.type
_entity_poly.pdbx_seq_one_letter_code
_entity_poly.pdbx_strand_id
1 'polypeptide(L)'
;MAVAATHLFQKGYIKAIFPDEAIFPETDERTIKDITLNRSQIQAHLDGKLNAYYYLTPQGGALWETVCHADWNKYLKGYSNPVDDMDEFLESAIISQNKELIEECLSITEHLFNCTIIDGTEVWEDIEFWKPTYWKTLPKAYKVTYKYQNFESCIDSNTPQECIEQDRQAKRWNPEMLDWYTEPELDTNPSKLFGDEELNSYATLAETPNPKVEYLILEFAVIFNYYGLRNVASSKDLSHAETALAADSLFQRGDIKATVFADEYDEYHTDGNSDVILTMAGIQDHLDGRLLASYYLTPQGGARWEAMAHPDWNKFSIVNFLGQFPYEEGFFGTQREIIEQLLALEHLIFMYEHIPGTENWNVLEPWEATYWKTLPRGYYVSCEFQPNDSCLDYQKEGASLELVEEYKQALQWYENMKKWYTDPSFD
;
A
#
# COMPACT_ATOMS: atom_id res chain seq x y z
N MET A 1 15.01 -21.11 -3.17
CA MET A 1 13.91 -21.01 -2.18
C MET A 1 13.24 -22.34 -1.83
N ALA A 2 12.71 -23.13 -2.78
CA ALA A 2 11.98 -24.37 -2.49
C ALA A 2 12.75 -25.39 -1.62
N VAL A 3 14.07 -25.52 -1.82
CA VAL A 3 14.93 -26.41 -1.03
C VAL A 3 15.01 -25.97 0.44
N ALA A 4 15.23 -24.68 0.69
CA ALA A 4 15.29 -24.12 2.04
C ALA A 4 13.94 -24.26 2.75
N ALA A 5 12.84 -23.90 2.09
CA ALA A 5 11.49 -24.09 2.64
C ALA A 5 11.21 -25.57 2.95
N THR A 6 11.58 -26.49 2.05
CA THR A 6 11.45 -27.94 2.30
C THR A 6 12.17 -28.36 3.57
N HIS A 7 13.38 -27.83 3.79
CA HIS A 7 14.13 -28.11 5.02
C HIS A 7 13.41 -27.60 6.27
N LEU A 8 12.87 -26.38 6.24
CA LEU A 8 12.12 -25.81 7.36
C LEU A 8 10.85 -26.61 7.68
N PHE A 9 10.11 -27.06 6.66
CA PHE A 9 8.96 -27.96 6.83
C PHE A 9 9.37 -29.32 7.41
N GLN A 10 10.43 -29.93 6.89
CA GLN A 10 10.94 -31.23 7.37
C GLN A 10 11.46 -31.18 8.82
N LYS A 11 12.05 -30.04 9.20
CA LYS A 11 12.50 -29.79 10.58
C LYS A 11 11.35 -29.43 11.53
N GLY A 12 10.15 -29.22 11.00
CA GLY A 12 8.98 -28.83 11.77
C GLY A 12 9.03 -27.39 12.29
N TYR A 13 9.87 -26.53 11.69
CA TYR A 13 9.95 -25.11 12.05
C TYR A 13 8.78 -24.30 11.47
N ILE A 14 8.25 -24.72 10.33
CA ILE A 14 7.06 -24.14 9.73
C ILE A 14 6.03 -25.22 9.39
N LYS A 15 4.76 -24.83 9.36
CA LYS A 15 3.62 -25.62 8.90
C LYS A 15 2.78 -24.81 7.93
N ALA A 16 1.92 -25.46 7.16
CA ALA A 16 1.07 -24.81 6.17
C ALA A 16 -0.41 -25.12 6.39
N ILE A 17 -1.25 -24.22 5.88
CA ILE A 17 -2.71 -24.30 5.86
C ILE A 17 -3.22 -23.90 4.46
N PHE A 18 -4.37 -24.44 4.06
CA PHE A 18 -5.02 -24.02 2.82
C PHE A 18 -6.08 -22.94 3.09
N PRO A 19 -6.34 -22.03 2.12
CA PRO A 19 -7.25 -20.90 2.29
C PRO A 19 -8.67 -21.28 2.72
N ASP A 20 -9.18 -22.41 2.19
CA ASP A 20 -10.52 -22.93 2.53
C ASP A 20 -10.65 -23.33 4.02
N GLU A 21 -9.53 -23.39 4.74
CA GLU A 21 -9.43 -23.70 6.17
C GLU A 21 -8.81 -22.53 6.98
N ALA A 22 -8.46 -21.40 6.35
CA ALA A 22 -7.74 -20.29 6.96
C ALA A 22 -8.69 -19.29 7.63
N ILE A 23 -9.12 -19.60 8.86
CA ILE A 23 -9.43 -18.56 9.84
C ILE A 23 -8.12 -18.38 10.63
N PHE A 24 -7.54 -17.17 10.62
CA PHE A 24 -6.28 -16.93 11.33
C PHE A 24 -6.40 -17.37 12.80
N PRO A 25 -5.38 -18.06 13.36
CA PRO A 25 -5.45 -18.73 14.67
C PRO A 25 -5.59 -17.79 15.87
N GLU A 26 -5.76 -16.49 15.67
CA GLU A 26 -5.85 -15.54 16.78
C GLU A 26 -7.17 -15.66 17.57
N THR A 27 -8.24 -16.23 17.00
CA THR A 27 -9.59 -16.14 17.60
C THR A 27 -10.38 -17.43 17.75
N ASP A 28 -10.00 -18.56 17.17
CA ASP A 28 -10.80 -19.80 17.27
C ASP A 28 -9.92 -21.04 17.36
N GLU A 29 -10.06 -21.85 18.43
CA GLU A 29 -9.37 -23.12 18.65
C GLU A 29 -9.83 -24.25 17.69
N ARG A 30 -10.34 -23.89 16.50
CA ARG A 30 -10.66 -24.87 15.48
C ARG A 30 -9.38 -25.60 15.10
N THR A 31 -9.52 -26.91 14.96
CA THR A 31 -8.43 -27.83 14.62
C THR A 31 -7.95 -27.52 13.20
N ILE A 32 -7.08 -26.52 13.07
CA ILE A 32 -6.34 -26.25 11.85
C ILE A 32 -5.62 -27.54 11.48
N LYS A 33 -5.86 -28.06 10.27
CA LYS A 33 -5.12 -29.22 9.79
C LYS A 33 -3.74 -28.76 9.38
N ASP A 34 -2.78 -29.08 10.22
CA ASP A 34 -1.38 -28.83 9.93
C ASP A 34 -0.90 -29.69 8.78
N ILE A 35 -0.46 -29.06 7.69
CA ILE A 35 0.08 -29.75 6.53
C ILE A 35 1.56 -29.45 6.41
N THR A 36 2.35 -30.51 6.17
CA THR A 36 3.74 -30.38 5.74
C THR A 36 3.75 -30.40 4.23
N LEU A 37 4.09 -29.29 3.59
CA LEU A 37 4.20 -29.25 2.14
C LEU A 37 5.44 -30.02 1.70
N ASN A 38 5.29 -30.88 0.71
CA ASN A 38 6.43 -31.51 0.06
C ASN A 38 7.07 -30.55 -0.97
N ARG A 39 8.26 -30.90 -1.48
CA ARG A 39 9.01 -30.05 -2.43
C ARG A 39 8.19 -29.63 -3.66
N SER A 40 7.36 -30.53 -4.20
CA SER A 40 6.52 -30.22 -5.37
C SER A 40 5.37 -29.26 -5.05
N GLN A 41 4.78 -29.35 -3.86
CA GLN A 41 3.74 -28.43 -3.39
C GLN A 41 4.33 -27.05 -3.08
N ILE A 42 5.52 -27.01 -2.47
CA ILE A 42 6.25 -25.76 -2.24
C ILE A 42 6.56 -25.08 -3.59
N GLN A 43 7.05 -25.84 -4.57
CA GLN A 43 7.29 -25.29 -5.91
C GLN A 43 5.98 -24.80 -6.56
N ALA A 44 4.90 -25.57 -6.46
CA ALA A 44 3.59 -25.14 -6.96
C ALA A 44 3.11 -23.85 -6.29
N HIS A 45 3.38 -23.65 -5.00
CA HIS A 45 3.05 -22.42 -4.30
C HIS A 45 3.88 -21.23 -4.80
N LEU A 46 5.20 -21.40 -4.94
CA LEU A 46 6.09 -20.38 -5.50
C LEU A 46 5.74 -20.02 -6.95
N ASP A 47 5.23 -20.98 -7.72
CA ASP A 47 4.74 -20.76 -9.08
C ASP A 47 3.34 -20.10 -9.14
N GLY A 48 2.70 -19.81 -8.00
CA GLY A 48 1.33 -19.30 -7.92
C GLY A 48 0.23 -20.33 -8.25
N LYS A 49 0.58 -21.61 -8.38
CA LYS A 49 -0.34 -22.72 -8.72
C LYS A 49 -0.99 -23.37 -7.50
N LEU A 50 -0.50 -23.07 -6.30
CA LEU A 50 -1.04 -23.55 -5.03
C LEU A 50 -1.16 -22.38 -4.07
N ASN A 51 -2.38 -22.02 -3.70
CA ASN A 51 -2.58 -21.06 -2.63
C ASN A 51 -2.44 -21.78 -1.28
N ALA A 52 -1.44 -21.41 -0.49
CA ALA A 52 -1.17 -21.96 0.83
C ALA A 52 -0.55 -20.88 1.70
N TYR A 53 -0.90 -20.85 2.98
CA TYR A 53 -0.26 -19.99 3.97
C TYR A 53 0.66 -20.83 4.83
N TYR A 54 1.82 -20.30 5.20
CA TYR A 54 2.70 -20.94 6.17
C TYR A 54 2.76 -20.12 7.47
N TYR A 55 3.07 -20.80 8.57
CA TYR A 55 3.24 -20.18 9.87
C TYR A 55 4.36 -20.89 10.65
N LEU A 56 5.07 -20.16 11.50
CA LEU A 56 6.09 -20.70 12.42
C LEU A 56 5.46 -21.61 13.46
N THR A 57 6.06 -22.76 13.75
CA THR A 57 5.72 -23.53 14.96
C THR A 57 6.35 -22.89 16.20
N PRO A 58 6.00 -23.30 17.44
CA PRO A 58 6.73 -22.85 18.63
C PRO A 58 8.25 -23.07 18.54
N GLN A 59 8.68 -24.16 17.88
CA GLN A 59 10.09 -24.47 17.64
C GLN A 59 10.70 -23.52 16.60
N GLY A 60 9.98 -23.23 15.53
CA GLY A 60 10.39 -22.23 14.52
C GLY A 60 10.48 -20.82 15.10
N GLY A 61 9.57 -20.44 15.99
CA GLY A 61 9.63 -19.17 16.72
C GLY A 61 10.85 -19.04 17.59
N ALA A 62 11.14 -20.05 18.42
CA ALA A 62 12.32 -20.03 19.26
C ALA A 62 13.61 -19.91 18.44
N LEU A 63 13.66 -20.55 17.26
CA LEU A 63 14.77 -20.38 16.32
C LEU A 63 14.81 -18.95 15.76
N TRP A 64 13.66 -18.41 15.32
CA TRP A 64 13.56 -17.04 14.81
C TRP A 64 14.03 -16.01 15.85
N GLU A 65 13.60 -16.14 17.11
CA GLU A 65 14.03 -15.27 18.21
C GLU A 65 15.55 -15.30 18.42
N THR A 66 16.15 -16.49 18.30
CA THR A 66 17.59 -16.67 18.46
C THR A 66 18.36 -16.01 17.32
N VAL A 67 17.88 -16.18 16.08
CA VAL A 67 18.51 -15.65 14.88
C VAL A 67 18.36 -14.14 14.78
N CYS A 68 17.19 -13.61 15.14
CA CYS A 68 16.87 -12.19 15.02
C CYS A 68 17.15 -11.40 16.30
N HIS A 69 17.75 -12.02 17.32
CA HIS A 69 18.06 -11.37 18.60
C HIS A 69 16.88 -10.60 19.21
N ALA A 70 15.68 -11.18 19.17
CA ALA A 70 14.45 -10.49 19.56
C ALA A 70 14.46 -10.05 21.04
N ASP A 71 14.24 -8.76 21.30
CA ASP A 71 14.05 -8.16 22.61
C ASP A 71 12.56 -7.88 22.85
N TRP A 72 11.90 -8.84 23.50
CA TRP A 72 10.49 -8.74 23.84
C TRP A 72 10.15 -7.59 24.82
N ASN A 73 11.13 -6.98 25.50
CA ASN A 73 10.89 -5.79 26.31
C ASN A 73 10.72 -4.52 25.47
N LYS A 74 11.12 -4.56 24.19
CA LYS A 74 10.89 -3.51 23.20
C LYS A 74 9.65 -3.76 22.34
N TYR A 75 9.08 -4.96 22.38
CA TYR A 75 7.92 -5.29 21.57
C TYR A 75 6.67 -4.55 22.08
N LEU A 76 5.99 -3.87 21.17
CA LEU A 76 4.76 -3.12 21.41
C LEU A 76 3.71 -3.56 20.39
N LYS A 77 2.50 -3.87 20.86
CA LYS A 77 1.36 -4.19 20.00
C LYS A 77 0.28 -3.14 20.16
N GLY A 78 0.05 -2.36 19.11
CA GLY A 78 -1.04 -1.39 19.01
C GLY A 78 -2.28 -2.02 18.39
N TYR A 79 -3.45 -1.59 18.88
CA TYR A 79 -4.75 -1.90 18.30
C TYR A 79 -5.53 -0.60 18.20
N SER A 80 -5.95 -0.22 17.00
CA SER A 80 -7.03 0.74 16.85
C SER A 80 -8.31 -0.05 16.66
N ASN A 81 -9.30 0.14 17.52
CA ASN A 81 -10.63 -0.31 17.18
C ASN A 81 -11.16 0.68 16.15
N PRO A 82 -11.51 0.27 14.92
CA PRO A 82 -12.37 1.09 14.09
C PRO A 82 -13.68 1.18 14.86
N VAL A 83 -13.89 2.30 15.55
CA VAL A 83 -15.18 2.58 16.18
C VAL A 83 -16.18 2.76 15.04
N ASP A 84 -17.41 2.27 15.20
CA ASP A 84 -18.51 2.63 14.30
C ASP A 84 -18.49 4.16 14.09
N ASP A 85 -18.63 4.62 12.84
CA ASP A 85 -18.31 5.96 12.28
C ASP A 85 -19.00 7.19 12.94
N MET A 86 -19.49 7.08 14.18
CA MET A 86 -20.36 8.03 14.84
C MET A 86 -19.79 8.66 16.12
N ASP A 87 -18.68 8.15 16.67
CA ASP A 87 -18.04 8.76 17.84
C ASP A 87 -16.89 9.69 17.45
N GLU A 88 -16.91 10.91 17.99
CA GLU A 88 -15.86 11.94 17.82
C GLU A 88 -14.49 11.50 18.37
N PHE A 89 -14.46 10.39 19.12
CA PHE A 89 -13.28 9.86 19.78
C PHE A 89 -13.07 8.39 19.45
N LEU A 90 -11.87 8.07 18.97
CA LEU A 90 -11.47 6.71 18.65
C LEU A 90 -10.85 6.05 19.89
N GLU A 91 -11.05 4.74 20.05
CA GLU A 91 -10.44 3.96 21.13
C GLU A 91 -9.26 3.15 20.59
N SER A 92 -8.12 3.29 21.24
CA SER A 92 -6.90 2.53 20.95
C SER A 92 -6.43 1.76 22.18
N ALA A 93 -5.65 0.71 21.96
CA ALA A 93 -4.95 -0.02 23.00
C ALA A 93 -3.49 -0.25 22.62
N ILE A 94 -2.61 -0.11 23.60
CA ILE A 94 -1.20 -0.49 23.48
C ILE A 94 -0.92 -1.60 24.52
N ILE A 95 -0.23 -2.66 24.09
CA ILE A 95 0.20 -3.77 24.95
C ILE A 95 1.70 -3.99 24.81
N SER A 96 2.42 -4.08 25.93
CA SER A 96 3.84 -4.42 25.98
C SER A 96 4.21 -5.11 27.29
N GLN A 97 5.31 -5.86 27.31
CA GLN A 97 5.91 -6.38 28.54
C GLN A 97 6.54 -5.26 29.39
N ASN A 98 6.94 -4.15 28.76
CA ASN A 98 7.57 -3.02 29.41
C ASN A 98 6.58 -1.86 29.58
N LYS A 99 6.19 -1.56 30.82
CA LYS A 99 5.27 -0.47 31.11
C LYS A 99 5.87 0.91 30.75
N GLU A 100 7.16 1.12 31.02
CA GLU A 100 7.84 2.39 30.77
C GLU A 100 7.86 2.70 29.26
N LEU A 101 8.01 1.68 28.42
CA LEU A 101 7.93 1.82 26.97
C LEU A 101 6.54 2.28 26.50
N ILE A 102 5.47 1.79 27.13
CA ILE A 102 4.10 2.24 26.83
C ILE A 102 3.93 3.71 27.22
N GLU A 103 4.40 4.08 28.41
CA GLU A 103 4.35 5.47 28.90
C GLU A 103 5.13 6.41 27.96
N GLU A 104 6.31 5.99 27.47
CA GLU A 104 7.10 6.72 26.47
C GLU A 104 6.36 6.83 25.14
N CYS A 105 5.78 5.74 24.63
CA CYS A 105 5.00 5.73 23.39
C CYS A 105 3.79 6.67 23.45
N LEU A 106 3.04 6.67 24.57
CA LEU A 106 1.94 7.60 24.80
C LEU A 106 2.43 9.05 24.79
N SER A 107 3.59 9.34 25.39
CA SER A 107 4.12 10.71 25.46
C SER A 107 4.50 11.35 24.12
N ILE A 108 4.65 10.53 23.07
CA ILE A 108 5.01 10.99 21.73
C ILE A 108 3.93 10.69 20.68
N THR A 109 2.82 10.07 21.09
CA THR A 109 1.76 9.61 20.19
C THR A 109 1.22 10.75 19.33
N GLU A 110 1.08 11.95 19.91
CA GLU A 110 0.60 13.14 19.21
C GLU A 110 1.47 13.55 18.03
N HIS A 111 2.78 13.26 18.10
CA HIS A 111 3.73 13.63 17.06
C HIS A 111 3.88 12.55 15.97
N LEU A 112 3.63 11.28 16.31
CA LEU A 112 3.80 10.17 15.37
C LEU A 112 2.54 9.86 14.57
N PHE A 113 1.37 9.97 15.20
CA PHE A 113 0.13 9.45 14.66
C PHE A 113 -0.92 10.53 14.42
N ASN A 114 -0.56 11.81 14.56
CA ASN A 114 -1.46 12.95 14.34
C ASN A 114 -2.75 12.80 15.16
N CYS A 115 -2.61 12.40 16.44
CA CYS A 115 -3.74 12.21 17.33
C CYS A 115 -3.48 12.71 18.75
N THR A 116 -4.45 13.40 19.34
CA THR A 116 -4.37 13.90 20.72
C THR A 116 -5.02 12.88 21.64
N ILE A 117 -4.29 12.42 22.66
CA ILE A 117 -4.83 11.53 23.68
C ILE A 117 -5.75 12.34 24.59
N ILE A 118 -6.92 11.79 24.94
CA ILE A 118 -7.83 12.45 25.86
C ILE A 118 -7.40 12.13 27.29
N ASP A 119 -6.86 13.13 27.96
CA ASP A 119 -6.42 13.05 29.36
C ASP A 119 -7.46 12.37 30.27
N GLY A 120 -7.02 11.37 31.04
CA GLY A 120 -7.84 10.67 32.02
C GLY A 120 -8.68 9.53 31.45
N THR A 121 -8.53 9.22 30.16
CA THR A 121 -9.19 8.06 29.53
C THR A 121 -8.33 6.79 29.56
N GLU A 122 -7.09 6.88 30.06
CA GLU A 122 -6.14 5.79 30.12
C GLU A 122 -6.55 4.78 31.20
N VAL A 123 -6.92 3.58 30.78
CA VAL A 123 -7.23 2.46 31.66
C VAL A 123 -6.14 1.41 31.53
N TRP A 124 -5.44 1.16 32.65
CA TRP A 124 -4.33 0.22 32.73
C TRP A 124 -4.77 -1.15 33.24
N GLU A 125 -4.32 -2.19 32.56
CA GLU A 125 -4.59 -3.59 32.86
C GLU A 125 -3.28 -4.40 32.92
N ASP A 126 -3.12 -5.21 33.97
CA ASP A 126 -2.06 -6.21 34.07
C ASP A 126 -2.55 -7.51 33.39
N ILE A 127 -1.86 -7.94 32.33
CA ILE A 127 -2.20 -9.16 31.59
C ILE A 127 -1.24 -10.28 31.99
N GLU A 128 -1.77 -11.34 32.61
CA GLU A 128 -1.01 -12.57 32.84
C GLU A 128 -0.98 -13.45 31.58
N PHE A 129 0.16 -14.09 31.32
CA PHE A 129 0.34 -15.03 30.19
C PHE A 129 0.01 -14.42 28.83
N TRP A 130 0.44 -13.18 28.60
CA TRP A 130 0.24 -12.48 27.34
C TRP A 130 0.84 -13.26 26.16
N LYS A 131 0.05 -13.42 25.10
CA LYS A 131 0.50 -13.98 23.83
C LYS A 131 0.66 -12.83 22.83
N PRO A 132 1.86 -12.22 22.70
CA PRO A 132 2.10 -11.18 21.68
C PRO A 132 1.90 -11.69 20.24
N THR A 133 1.82 -13.02 20.12
CA THR A 133 2.26 -13.84 19.03
C THR A 133 1.65 -15.23 19.30
N TYR A 134 1.03 -15.89 18.31
CA TYR A 134 0.36 -17.20 18.51
C TYR A 134 1.29 -18.33 19.02
N TRP A 135 2.62 -18.15 18.97
CA TRP A 135 3.65 -19.15 19.27
C TRP A 135 4.58 -18.73 20.43
N LYS A 136 4.40 -17.51 20.97
CA LYS A 136 5.10 -16.99 22.16
C LYS A 136 4.10 -16.72 23.28
N THR A 137 4.52 -16.99 24.51
CA THR A 137 3.78 -16.59 25.71
C THR A 137 4.76 -15.92 26.67
N LEU A 138 4.44 -14.69 27.05
CA LEU A 138 5.17 -13.90 28.03
C LEU A 138 4.41 -13.97 29.36
N PRO A 139 5.09 -14.08 30.50
CA PRO A 139 4.43 -14.29 31.79
C PRO A 139 3.56 -13.10 32.21
N LYS A 140 3.92 -11.89 31.76
CA LYS A 140 3.24 -10.65 32.11
C LYS A 140 3.32 -9.66 30.94
N ALA A 141 2.27 -8.86 30.79
CA ALA A 141 2.27 -7.63 30.02
C ALA A 141 1.43 -6.56 30.71
N TYR A 142 1.53 -5.34 30.21
CA TYR A 142 0.72 -4.20 30.57
C TYR A 142 -0.04 -3.78 29.34
N LYS A 143 -1.33 -3.51 29.51
CA LYS A 143 -2.19 -2.93 28.48
C LYS A 143 -2.70 -1.59 28.97
N VAL A 144 -2.68 -0.61 28.10
CA VAL A 144 -3.40 0.65 28.28
C VAL A 144 -4.42 0.78 27.17
N THR A 145 -5.67 1.06 27.52
CA THR A 145 -6.70 1.53 26.57
C THR A 145 -6.90 3.01 26.79
N TYR A 146 -7.01 3.79 25.72
CA TYR A 146 -7.18 5.24 25.80
C TYR A 146 -8.04 5.71 24.63
N LYS A 147 -8.68 6.87 24.83
CA LYS A 147 -9.39 7.56 23.76
C LYS A 147 -8.48 8.61 23.15
N TYR A 148 -8.63 8.82 21.85
CA TYR A 148 -7.90 9.85 21.12
C TYR A 148 -8.80 10.54 20.10
N GLN A 149 -8.41 11.74 19.71
CA GLN A 149 -9.00 12.48 18.60
C GLN A 149 -7.94 12.67 17.52
N ASN A 150 -8.28 12.38 16.26
CA ASN A 150 -7.41 12.72 15.15
C ASN A 150 -7.32 14.24 15.02
N PHE A 151 -6.13 14.75 14.74
CA PHE A 151 -5.95 16.15 14.38
C PHE A 151 -4.96 16.22 13.21
N GLU A 152 -5.18 17.12 12.27
CA GLU A 152 -4.15 17.38 11.26
C GLU A 152 -3.02 18.19 11.88
N SER A 153 -1.91 17.51 12.17
CA SER A 153 -0.67 18.17 12.59
C SER A 153 -0.12 18.97 11.41
N CYS A 154 -0.38 20.28 11.39
CA CYS A 154 0.30 21.21 10.50
C CYS A 154 1.51 21.82 11.24
N ILE A 155 2.67 21.16 11.17
CA ILE A 155 3.95 21.81 11.52
C ILE A 155 4.22 22.86 10.45
N ASP A 156 3.87 24.11 10.76
CA ASP A 156 4.06 25.27 9.90
C ASP A 156 5.17 26.21 10.43
N SER A 157 5.39 27.33 9.74
CA SER A 157 6.38 28.33 10.15
C SER A 157 6.07 29.04 11.47
N ASN A 158 4.86 28.90 12.00
CA ASN A 158 4.42 29.51 13.26
C ASN A 158 4.43 28.53 14.43
N THR A 159 4.70 27.24 14.17
CA THR A 159 4.71 26.19 15.18
C THR A 159 5.80 26.48 16.23
N PRO A 160 5.47 26.43 17.54
CA PRO A 160 6.45 26.67 18.59
C PRO A 160 7.67 25.75 18.46
N GLN A 161 8.87 26.31 18.67
CA GLN A 161 10.14 25.58 18.53
C GLN A 161 10.21 24.33 19.42
N GLU A 162 9.53 24.34 20.57
CA GLU A 162 9.41 23.20 21.47
C GLU A 162 8.68 22.03 20.80
N CYS A 163 7.54 22.29 20.17
CA CYS A 163 6.77 21.27 19.44
C CYS A 163 7.57 20.70 18.25
N ILE A 164 8.35 21.53 17.55
CA ILE A 164 9.23 21.08 16.46
C ILE A 164 10.32 20.13 17.00
N GLU A 165 10.90 20.42 18.15
CA GLU A 165 11.93 19.53 18.72
C GLU A 165 11.33 18.25 19.28
N GLN A 166 10.13 18.30 19.86
CA GLN A 166 9.39 17.10 20.28
C GLN A 166 9.04 16.20 19.09
N ASP A 167 8.57 16.77 17.97
CA ASP A 167 8.33 16.02 16.73
C ASP A 167 9.61 15.34 16.21
N ARG A 168 10.73 16.08 16.18
CA ARG A 168 12.03 15.49 15.80
C ARG A 168 12.47 14.39 16.75
N GLN A 169 12.26 14.57 18.04
CA GLN A 169 12.61 13.57 19.05
C GLN A 169 11.74 12.31 18.87
N ALA A 170 10.44 12.48 18.69
CA ALA A 170 9.51 11.39 18.40
C ALA A 170 9.92 10.61 17.14
N LYS A 171 10.24 11.32 16.04
CA LYS A 171 10.73 10.72 14.79
C LYS A 171 12.05 9.97 14.93
N ARG A 172 12.95 10.40 15.83
CA ARG A 172 14.18 9.66 16.15
C ARG A 172 13.89 8.42 16.99
N TRP A 173 12.97 8.51 17.95
CA TRP A 173 12.63 7.40 18.84
C TRP A 173 11.80 6.32 18.16
N ASN A 174 10.94 6.68 17.21
CA ASN A 174 10.07 5.73 16.52
C ASN A 174 10.83 4.50 15.96
N PRO A 175 11.90 4.65 15.15
CA PRO A 175 12.68 3.50 14.70
C PRO A 175 13.35 2.75 15.87
N GLU A 176 13.82 3.43 16.92
CA GLU A 176 14.46 2.79 18.08
C GLU A 176 13.50 1.93 18.92
N MET A 177 12.23 2.35 19.02
CA MET A 177 11.16 1.59 19.69
C MET A 177 10.65 0.45 18.81
N LEU A 178 10.64 0.61 17.49
CA LEU A 178 10.25 -0.44 16.55
C LEU A 178 11.36 -1.48 16.32
N ASP A 179 12.61 -1.17 16.68
CA ASP A 179 13.77 -2.08 16.63
C ASP A 179 13.79 -3.05 17.82
N TRP A 180 12.75 -3.90 17.91
CA TRP A 180 12.63 -4.95 18.91
C TRP A 180 13.26 -6.28 18.45
N TYR A 181 13.79 -6.35 17.24
CA TYR A 181 14.57 -7.46 16.72
C TYR A 181 15.55 -6.95 15.68
N THR A 182 16.70 -7.61 15.57
CA THR A 182 17.70 -7.31 14.54
C THR A 182 17.47 -8.22 13.35
N GLU A 183 17.41 -7.66 12.15
CA GLU A 183 17.46 -8.48 10.94
C GLU A 183 18.81 -9.23 10.90
N PRO A 184 18.79 -10.57 10.78
CA PRO A 184 20.04 -11.32 10.77
C PRO A 184 20.87 -10.90 9.54
N GLU A 185 22.17 -10.68 9.74
CA GLU A 185 23.11 -10.53 8.62
C GLU A 185 23.13 -11.86 7.84
N LEU A 186 22.32 -11.93 6.79
CA LEU A 186 22.36 -13.04 5.84
C LEU A 186 23.61 -12.82 4.97
N ASP A 187 24.47 -13.83 4.84
CA ASP A 187 25.53 -13.83 3.82
C ASP A 187 24.82 -13.82 2.45
N THR A 188 24.58 -12.62 1.91
CA THR A 188 23.83 -12.40 0.67
C THR A 188 24.57 -12.95 -0.56
N ASN A 189 25.75 -13.55 -0.39
CA ASN A 189 26.44 -14.25 -1.44
C ASN A 189 25.63 -15.48 -1.89
N PRO A 190 24.90 -15.41 -3.01
CA PRO A 190 23.90 -16.42 -3.38
C PRO A 190 24.55 -17.80 -3.58
N SER A 191 25.82 -17.81 -3.99
CA SER A 191 26.64 -18.98 -4.29
C SER A 191 26.92 -19.89 -3.08
N LYS A 192 26.78 -19.39 -1.85
CA LYS A 192 26.94 -20.22 -0.63
C LYS A 192 25.62 -20.75 -0.06
N LEU A 193 24.52 -20.01 -0.24
CA LEU A 193 23.19 -20.38 0.26
C LEU A 193 22.47 -21.35 -0.68
N PHE A 194 22.74 -21.24 -1.97
CA PHE A 194 22.22 -22.10 -3.01
C PHE A 194 23.43 -22.63 -3.76
N GLY A 195 23.74 -23.93 -3.59
CA GLY A 195 24.75 -24.56 -4.44
C GLY A 195 24.42 -24.30 -5.91
N ASP A 196 25.44 -24.23 -6.77
CA ASP A 196 25.41 -23.86 -8.19
C ASP A 196 24.55 -24.79 -9.10
N GLU A 197 23.40 -25.25 -8.64
CA GLU A 197 22.36 -25.78 -9.48
C GLU A 197 21.63 -24.59 -10.11
N GLU A 198 22.07 -24.21 -11.32
CA GLU A 198 21.29 -23.38 -12.25
C GLU A 198 19.87 -23.94 -12.38
N LEU A 199 18.94 -23.41 -11.60
CA LEU A 199 17.52 -23.69 -11.72
C LEU A 199 16.99 -22.97 -12.97
N ASN A 200 17.28 -23.54 -14.14
CA ASN A 200 16.50 -23.30 -15.36
C ASN A 200 15.12 -23.97 -15.21
N SER A 201 14.29 -23.51 -14.27
CA SER A 201 12.94 -24.05 -14.05
C SER A 201 11.83 -23.26 -14.72
N TYR A 202 12.16 -22.33 -15.63
CA TYR A 202 11.16 -21.77 -16.53
C TYR A 202 10.95 -22.75 -17.68
N ALA A 203 10.03 -23.70 -17.44
CA ALA A 203 9.49 -24.56 -18.46
C ALA A 203 9.10 -23.74 -19.70
N THR A 204 9.43 -24.24 -20.89
CA THR A 204 9.07 -23.73 -22.23
C THR A 204 7.78 -22.91 -22.20
N LEU A 205 7.94 -21.60 -22.12
CA LEU A 205 6.85 -20.64 -22.14
C LEU A 205 6.32 -20.53 -23.58
N ALA A 206 5.03 -20.20 -23.72
CA ALA A 206 4.47 -19.85 -25.01
C ALA A 206 5.26 -18.65 -25.58
N GLU A 207 5.71 -18.77 -26.84
CA GLU A 207 6.62 -17.79 -27.47
C GLU A 207 5.99 -16.41 -27.70
N THR A 208 4.69 -16.23 -27.44
CA THR A 208 3.96 -14.98 -27.71
C THR A 208 3.35 -14.39 -26.43
N PRO A 209 3.69 -13.14 -26.07
CA PRO A 209 3.07 -12.40 -24.97
C PRO A 209 1.54 -12.31 -25.15
N ASN A 210 0.80 -12.46 -24.06
CA ASN A 210 -0.65 -12.29 -24.05
C ASN A 210 -0.99 -10.78 -24.16
N PRO A 211 -1.66 -10.32 -25.24
CA PRO A 211 -1.98 -8.89 -25.42
C PRO A 211 -2.82 -8.31 -24.29
N LYS A 212 -3.65 -9.13 -23.64
CA LYS A 212 -4.43 -8.71 -22.47
C LYS A 212 -3.52 -8.33 -21.30
N VAL A 213 -2.45 -9.09 -21.07
CA VAL A 213 -1.51 -8.81 -19.98
C VAL A 213 -0.69 -7.56 -20.30
N GLU A 214 -0.28 -7.37 -21.55
CA GLU A 214 0.39 -6.13 -21.97
C GLU A 214 -0.50 -4.89 -21.74
N TYR A 215 -1.79 -4.98 -22.08
CA TYR A 215 -2.74 -3.89 -21.80
C TYR A 215 -2.87 -3.62 -20.30
N LEU A 216 -2.99 -4.66 -19.47
CA LEU A 216 -3.13 -4.48 -18.01
C LEU A 216 -1.90 -3.80 -17.39
N ILE A 217 -0.70 -4.14 -17.86
CA ILE A 217 0.54 -3.43 -17.45
C ILE A 217 0.47 -1.96 -17.87
N LEU A 218 0.10 -1.68 -19.12
CA LEU A 218 0.03 -0.30 -19.61
C LEU A 218 -1.05 0.52 -18.88
N GLU A 219 -2.23 -0.05 -18.66
CA GLU A 219 -3.34 0.56 -17.93
C GLU A 219 -2.94 0.90 -16.50
N PHE A 220 -2.26 -0.01 -15.79
CA PHE A 220 -1.88 0.23 -14.40
C PHE A 220 -0.96 1.45 -14.26
N ALA A 221 -0.05 1.67 -15.21
CA ALA A 221 0.81 2.86 -15.23
C ALA A 221 0.09 4.16 -15.63
N VAL A 222 -1.11 4.09 -16.21
CA VAL A 222 -1.98 5.26 -16.47
C VAL A 222 -2.82 5.60 -15.24
N ILE A 223 -3.39 4.59 -14.59
CA ILE A 223 -4.25 4.79 -13.42
C ILE A 223 -3.43 5.14 -12.18
N PHE A 224 -2.27 4.52 -12.03
CA PHE A 224 -1.45 4.66 -10.85
C PHE A 224 0.00 5.02 -11.20
N ASN A 225 0.46 6.16 -10.68
CA ASN A 225 1.76 6.74 -11.07
C ASN A 225 2.99 6.05 -10.43
N TYR A 226 2.83 5.12 -9.48
CA TYR A 226 3.95 4.64 -8.66
C TYR A 226 3.96 3.14 -8.31
N TYR A 227 3.20 2.27 -9.00
CA TYR A 227 3.16 0.85 -8.64
C TYR A 227 4.04 -0.04 -9.53
N GLY A 228 4.52 -1.13 -8.93
CA GLY A 228 5.37 -2.13 -9.60
C GLY A 228 4.57 -3.21 -10.35
N LEU A 229 5.28 -4.04 -11.11
CA LEU A 229 4.68 -5.17 -11.84
C LEU A 229 4.07 -6.21 -10.89
N ARG A 230 4.56 -6.29 -9.64
CA ARG A 230 3.99 -7.14 -8.60
C ARG A 230 2.53 -6.77 -8.29
N ASN A 231 2.18 -5.49 -8.33
CA ASN A 231 0.80 -5.04 -8.11
C ASN A 231 -0.10 -5.42 -9.29
N VAL A 232 0.41 -5.35 -10.52
CA VAL A 232 -0.32 -5.82 -11.71
C VAL A 232 -0.61 -7.31 -11.60
N ALA A 233 0.42 -8.12 -11.27
CA ALA A 233 0.27 -9.55 -11.10
C ALA A 233 -0.77 -9.89 -10.02
N SER A 234 -0.67 -9.24 -8.86
CA SER A 234 -1.52 -9.50 -7.70
C SER A 234 -2.96 -9.03 -7.89
N SER A 235 -3.17 -7.85 -8.49
CA SER A 235 -4.51 -7.24 -8.64
C SER A 235 -5.37 -7.90 -9.73
N LYS A 236 -4.74 -8.65 -10.64
CA LYS A 236 -5.40 -9.27 -11.81
C LYS A 236 -5.27 -10.80 -11.82
N ASP A 237 -4.84 -11.39 -10.70
CA ASP A 237 -4.62 -12.83 -10.54
C ASP A 237 -3.75 -13.43 -11.66
N LEU A 238 -2.71 -12.71 -12.11
CA LEU A 238 -1.80 -13.16 -13.16
C LEU A 238 -0.60 -13.88 -12.56
N SER A 239 -0.09 -14.89 -13.28
CA SER A 239 1.16 -15.52 -12.87
C SER A 239 2.35 -14.55 -13.06
N HIS A 240 3.38 -14.71 -12.23
CA HIS A 240 4.64 -13.97 -12.41
C HIS A 240 5.26 -14.25 -13.79
N ALA A 241 5.12 -15.49 -14.30
CA ALA A 241 5.67 -15.85 -15.61
C ALA A 241 4.97 -15.10 -16.77
N GLU A 242 3.65 -15.03 -16.77
CA GLU A 242 2.89 -14.28 -17.80
C GLU A 242 3.19 -12.78 -17.71
N THR A 243 3.24 -12.25 -16.49
CA THR A 243 3.58 -10.83 -16.25
C THR A 243 5.00 -10.52 -16.72
N ALA A 244 5.96 -11.39 -16.43
CA ALA A 244 7.36 -11.20 -16.81
C ALA A 244 7.55 -11.20 -18.33
N LEU A 245 6.91 -12.10 -19.06
CA LEU A 245 6.97 -12.15 -20.52
C LEU A 245 6.36 -10.91 -21.18
N ALA A 246 5.19 -10.48 -20.71
CA ALA A 246 4.53 -9.29 -21.21
C ALA A 246 5.35 -8.02 -20.90
N ALA A 247 5.87 -7.92 -19.69
CA ALA A 247 6.73 -6.81 -19.29
C ALA A 247 8.03 -6.78 -20.11
N ASP A 248 8.72 -7.91 -20.29
CA ASP A 248 9.96 -7.97 -21.09
C ASP A 248 9.68 -7.49 -22.52
N SER A 249 8.61 -7.98 -23.13
CA SER A 249 8.15 -7.54 -24.44
C SER A 249 7.91 -6.01 -24.51
N LEU A 250 7.29 -5.42 -23.49
CA LEU A 250 7.07 -3.97 -23.40
C LEU A 250 8.38 -3.18 -23.19
N PHE A 251 9.29 -3.66 -22.32
CA PHE A 251 10.62 -3.06 -22.11
C PHE A 251 11.47 -3.10 -23.38
N GLN A 252 11.54 -4.26 -24.06
CA GLN A 252 12.33 -4.42 -25.29
C GLN A 252 11.81 -3.54 -26.43
N ARG A 253 10.49 -3.30 -26.50
CA ARG A 253 9.91 -2.35 -27.46
C ARG A 253 10.11 -0.90 -27.06
N GLY A 254 10.50 -0.62 -25.82
CA GLY A 254 10.58 0.74 -25.28
C GLY A 254 9.21 1.34 -24.99
N ASP A 255 8.18 0.51 -24.80
CA ASP A 255 6.85 0.96 -24.39
C ASP A 255 6.86 1.42 -22.91
N ILE A 256 7.66 0.76 -22.07
CA ILE A 256 7.82 1.11 -20.64
C ILE A 256 9.29 1.24 -20.25
N LYS A 257 9.54 1.97 -19.16
CA LYS A 257 10.83 2.04 -18.45
C LYS A 257 10.62 1.90 -16.95
N ALA A 258 11.69 1.62 -16.22
CA ALA A 258 11.68 1.45 -14.77
C ALA A 258 12.50 2.52 -14.06
N THR A 259 12.09 2.80 -12.83
CA THR A 259 12.93 3.43 -11.81
C THR A 259 13.30 2.36 -10.80
N VAL A 260 14.59 2.18 -10.54
CA VAL A 260 15.12 1.20 -9.58
C VAL A 260 15.60 1.93 -8.33
N PHE A 261 15.20 1.43 -7.17
CA PHE A 261 15.50 2.01 -5.86
C PHE A 261 16.53 1.17 -5.12
N ALA A 262 17.37 1.80 -4.28
CA ALA A 262 18.36 1.06 -3.50
C ALA A 262 17.73 0.37 -2.29
N ASP A 263 16.72 1.00 -1.68
CA ASP A 263 15.94 0.48 -0.55
C ASP A 263 14.51 1.06 -0.54
N GLU A 264 13.70 0.60 0.42
CA GLU A 264 12.28 0.99 0.58
C GLU A 264 12.08 2.47 0.97
N TYR A 265 13.10 3.12 1.53
CA TYR A 265 13.02 4.53 1.91
C TYR A 265 13.22 5.44 0.69
N ASP A 266 14.03 5.01 -0.28
CA ASP A 266 14.25 5.74 -1.53
C ASP A 266 13.01 5.83 -2.43
N GLU A 267 12.04 4.91 -2.30
CA GLU A 267 10.80 4.90 -3.09
C GLU A 267 10.01 6.22 -2.93
N TYR A 268 10.07 6.83 -1.75
CA TYR A 268 9.38 8.08 -1.44
C TYR A 268 10.17 9.34 -1.83
N HIS A 269 11.45 9.21 -2.16
CA HIS A 269 12.37 10.36 -2.30
C HIS A 269 12.74 10.70 -3.74
N THR A 270 12.12 10.09 -4.75
CA THR A 270 12.36 10.33 -6.20
C THR A 270 13.81 10.12 -6.68
N ASP A 271 14.73 9.72 -5.80
CA ASP A 271 16.17 9.60 -6.05
C ASP A 271 16.58 8.25 -6.67
N GLY A 272 15.62 7.45 -7.13
CA GLY A 272 15.87 6.20 -7.83
C GLY A 272 16.58 6.38 -9.18
N ASN A 273 17.28 5.34 -9.64
CA ASN A 273 17.85 5.33 -10.98
C ASN A 273 16.73 5.12 -12.02
N SER A 274 16.26 6.22 -12.60
CA SER A 274 15.21 6.23 -13.63
C SER A 274 15.72 5.80 -15.02
N ASP A 275 14.79 5.61 -15.95
CA ASP A 275 15.04 5.23 -17.34
C ASP A 275 15.72 3.87 -17.54
N VAL A 276 15.59 2.95 -16.58
CA VAL A 276 16.17 1.60 -16.66
C VAL A 276 15.30 0.69 -17.52
N ILE A 277 15.95 -0.08 -18.40
CA ILE A 277 15.31 -1.20 -19.12
C ILE A 277 15.63 -2.46 -18.31
N LEU A 278 14.61 -3.01 -17.64
CA LEU A 278 14.80 -4.26 -16.90
C LEU A 278 14.98 -5.42 -17.88
N THR A 279 15.99 -6.25 -17.64
CA THR A 279 16.14 -7.54 -18.33
C THR A 279 15.13 -8.54 -17.77
N MET A 280 14.86 -9.64 -18.47
CA MET A 280 14.02 -10.74 -17.95
C MET A 280 14.39 -11.13 -16.51
N ALA A 281 15.69 -11.26 -16.20
CA ALA A 281 16.14 -11.57 -14.84
C ALA A 281 15.77 -10.47 -13.83
N GLY A 282 15.97 -9.19 -14.18
CA GLY A 282 15.58 -8.07 -13.32
C GLY A 282 14.06 -7.95 -13.13
N ILE A 283 13.27 -8.26 -14.15
CA ILE A 283 11.80 -8.32 -14.06
C ILE A 283 11.37 -9.43 -13.09
N GLN A 284 12.00 -10.61 -13.17
CA GLN A 284 11.75 -11.72 -12.25
C GLN A 284 12.16 -11.37 -10.81
N ASP A 285 13.32 -10.75 -10.62
CA ASP A 285 13.76 -10.29 -9.31
C ASP A 285 12.78 -9.27 -8.71
N HIS A 286 12.25 -8.36 -9.53
CA HIS A 286 11.24 -7.40 -9.07
C HIS A 286 9.92 -8.08 -8.68
N LEU A 287 9.40 -8.98 -9.52
CA LEU A 287 8.18 -9.73 -9.24
C LEU A 287 8.31 -10.57 -7.95
N ASP A 288 9.50 -11.12 -7.70
CA ASP A 288 9.80 -11.89 -6.51
C ASP A 288 10.15 -11.03 -5.27
N GLY A 289 10.12 -9.70 -5.40
CA GLY A 289 10.43 -8.77 -4.31
C GLY A 289 11.91 -8.67 -3.93
N ARG A 290 12.82 -9.15 -4.78
CA ARG A 290 14.28 -9.03 -4.61
C ARG A 290 14.84 -7.73 -5.19
N LEU A 291 14.08 -7.05 -6.05
CA LEU A 291 14.42 -5.76 -6.65
C LEU A 291 13.27 -4.79 -6.43
N LEU A 292 13.55 -3.68 -5.74
CA LEU A 292 12.57 -2.61 -5.61
C LEU A 292 12.62 -1.74 -6.88
N ALA A 293 11.51 -1.72 -7.61
CA ALA A 293 11.39 -0.95 -8.83
C ALA A 293 9.93 -0.53 -9.06
N SER A 294 9.74 0.64 -9.64
CA SER A 294 8.47 1.05 -10.25
C SER A 294 8.66 1.14 -11.76
N TYR A 295 7.56 1.17 -12.51
CA TYR A 295 7.62 1.37 -13.95
C TYR A 295 6.66 2.46 -14.40
N TYR A 296 6.98 3.07 -15.53
CA TYR A 296 6.21 4.14 -16.14
C TYR A 296 6.22 3.97 -17.66
N LEU A 297 5.24 4.58 -18.31
CA LEU A 297 5.13 4.57 -19.77
C LEU A 297 6.21 5.43 -20.40
N THR A 298 6.61 5.12 -21.62
CA THR A 298 7.26 6.12 -22.48
C THR A 298 6.18 6.82 -23.31
N PRO A 299 6.52 7.91 -24.05
CA PRO A 299 5.61 8.43 -25.08
C PRO A 299 5.12 7.37 -26.07
N GLN A 300 5.95 6.35 -26.35
CA GLN A 300 5.57 5.23 -27.20
C GLN A 300 4.55 4.31 -26.51
N GLY A 301 4.79 3.92 -25.25
CA GLY A 301 3.84 3.10 -24.51
C GLY A 301 2.52 3.79 -24.26
N GLY A 302 2.56 5.10 -23.99
CA GLY A 302 1.37 5.95 -23.93
C GLY A 302 0.57 5.89 -25.22
N ALA A 303 1.21 6.13 -26.38
CA ALA A 303 0.54 6.02 -27.68
C ALA A 303 -0.03 4.61 -27.95
N ARG A 304 0.67 3.56 -27.53
CA ARG A 304 0.19 2.18 -27.63
C ARG A 304 -1.05 1.96 -26.77
N TRP A 305 -1.03 2.43 -25.53
CA TRP A 305 -2.18 2.39 -24.64
C TRP A 305 -3.37 3.13 -25.24
N GLU A 306 -3.19 4.36 -25.76
CA GLU A 306 -4.28 5.10 -26.42
C GLU A 306 -4.90 4.35 -27.60
N ALA A 307 -4.07 3.65 -28.37
CA ALA A 307 -4.53 2.86 -29.51
C ALA A 307 -5.40 1.66 -29.09
N MET A 308 -5.21 1.12 -27.88
CA MET A 308 -6.00 0.02 -27.33
C MET A 308 -7.22 0.52 -26.54
N ALA A 309 -7.02 1.55 -25.72
CA ALA A 309 -7.99 2.04 -24.75
C ALA A 309 -8.96 3.08 -25.34
N HIS A 310 -8.63 3.68 -26.49
CA HIS A 310 -9.44 4.71 -27.14
C HIS A 310 -9.95 5.82 -26.17
N PRO A 311 -9.04 6.51 -25.46
CA PRO A 311 -9.45 7.52 -24.49
C PRO A 311 -10.20 8.69 -25.11
N ASP A 312 -11.28 9.09 -24.47
CA ASP A 312 -11.94 10.37 -24.65
C ASP A 312 -11.27 11.41 -23.75
N TRP A 313 -10.21 12.02 -24.27
CA TRP A 313 -9.47 13.07 -23.56
C TRP A 313 -10.35 14.26 -23.15
N ASN A 314 -11.51 14.49 -23.76
CA ASN A 314 -12.43 15.55 -23.32
C ASN A 314 -13.10 15.25 -21.97
N LYS A 315 -12.99 14.03 -21.46
CA LYS A 315 -13.45 13.65 -20.12
C LYS A 315 -12.32 13.56 -19.10
N PHE A 316 -11.07 13.70 -19.55
CA PHE A 316 -9.93 13.56 -18.68
C PHE A 316 -9.87 14.70 -17.66
N SER A 317 -9.83 14.32 -16.38
CA SER A 317 -9.63 15.22 -15.25
C SER A 317 -8.76 14.58 -14.18
N ILE A 318 -8.04 15.40 -13.43
CA ILE A 318 -7.21 15.00 -12.30
C ILE A 318 -7.70 15.79 -11.09
N VAL A 319 -7.89 15.10 -9.96
CA VAL A 319 -8.21 15.72 -8.67
C VAL A 319 -7.05 15.44 -7.74
N ASN A 320 -6.40 16.49 -7.23
CA ASN A 320 -5.22 16.37 -6.38
C ASN A 320 -5.42 17.17 -5.09
N PHE A 321 -5.78 16.48 -4.00
CA PHE A 321 -5.95 17.09 -2.67
C PHE A 321 -4.66 17.11 -1.85
N LEU A 322 -3.63 16.37 -2.25
CA LEU A 322 -2.43 16.15 -1.42
C LEU A 322 -1.20 16.90 -1.94
N GLY A 323 -1.36 17.75 -2.95
CA GLY A 323 -0.26 18.50 -3.56
C GLY A 323 0.90 17.61 -4.04
N GLN A 324 0.62 16.34 -4.37
CA GLN A 324 1.67 15.41 -4.77
C GLN A 324 2.10 15.68 -6.21
N PHE A 325 3.42 15.75 -6.39
CA PHE A 325 4.08 15.96 -7.66
C PHE A 325 3.59 14.95 -8.74
N PRO A 326 3.35 15.38 -9.99
CA PRO A 326 3.74 16.66 -10.58
C PRO A 326 2.75 17.81 -10.44
N TYR A 327 1.64 17.63 -9.74
CA TYR A 327 0.56 18.62 -9.74
C TYR A 327 0.50 19.40 -8.42
N GLU A 328 0.20 20.69 -8.54
CA GLU A 328 -0.25 21.51 -7.41
C GLU A 328 -1.61 20.99 -6.91
N GLU A 329 -1.99 21.41 -5.71
CA GLU A 329 -3.30 21.09 -5.15
C GLU A 329 -4.42 21.71 -6.01
N GLY A 330 -5.49 20.96 -6.25
CA GLY A 330 -6.66 21.41 -6.99
C GLY A 330 -7.14 20.45 -8.07
N PHE A 331 -7.90 21.01 -9.02
CA PHE A 331 -8.56 20.24 -10.08
C PHE A 331 -8.01 20.64 -11.44
N PHE A 332 -7.68 19.62 -12.24
CA PHE A 332 -7.25 19.77 -13.62
C PHE A 332 -8.23 19.07 -14.54
N GLY A 333 -8.42 19.59 -15.75
CA GLY A 333 -9.31 18.95 -16.72
C GLY A 333 -9.24 19.59 -18.09
N THR A 334 -9.63 18.84 -19.12
CA THR A 334 -9.68 19.37 -20.49
C THR A 334 -10.89 20.27 -20.74
N GLN A 335 -11.96 20.10 -19.95
CA GLN A 335 -13.21 20.85 -20.06
C GLN A 335 -13.48 21.54 -18.73
N ARG A 336 -13.72 22.85 -18.79
CA ARG A 336 -14.00 23.67 -17.61
C ARG A 336 -15.29 23.21 -16.95
N GLU A 337 -16.29 22.83 -17.74
CA GLU A 337 -17.60 22.40 -17.30
C GLU A 337 -17.53 21.12 -16.44
N ILE A 338 -16.55 20.23 -16.70
CA ILE A 338 -16.33 19.03 -15.88
C ILE A 338 -15.80 19.43 -14.50
N ILE A 339 -14.86 20.38 -14.44
CA ILE A 339 -14.31 20.88 -13.19
C ILE A 339 -15.39 21.64 -12.40
N GLU A 340 -16.18 22.49 -13.04
CA GLU A 340 -17.30 23.19 -12.40
C GLU A 340 -18.33 22.20 -11.83
N GLN A 341 -18.60 21.10 -12.54
CA GLN A 341 -19.49 20.05 -12.04
C GLN A 341 -18.87 19.24 -10.90
N LEU A 342 -17.54 19.01 -10.90
CA LEU A 342 -16.84 18.41 -9.77
C LEU A 342 -16.93 19.29 -8.53
N LEU A 343 -16.65 20.59 -8.65
CA LEU A 343 -16.79 21.57 -7.56
C LEU A 343 -18.22 21.67 -7.03
N ALA A 344 -19.23 21.42 -7.87
CA ALA A 344 -20.62 21.42 -7.42
C ALA A 344 -21.01 20.15 -6.64
N LEU A 345 -20.31 19.03 -6.85
CA LEU A 345 -20.66 17.71 -6.30
C LEU A 345 -19.65 17.17 -5.29
N GLU A 346 -18.52 17.83 -5.09
CA GLU A 346 -17.44 17.38 -4.20
C GLU A 346 -17.88 17.17 -2.76
N HIS A 347 -18.80 17.99 -2.23
CA HIS A 347 -19.36 17.80 -0.90
C HIS A 347 -20.09 16.45 -0.74
N LEU A 348 -20.47 15.80 -1.85
CA LEU A 348 -21.05 14.45 -1.84
C LEU A 348 -20.00 13.36 -2.08
N ILE A 349 -18.94 13.66 -2.83
CA ILE A 349 -18.04 12.64 -3.40
C ILE A 349 -16.70 12.56 -2.65
N PHE A 350 -16.21 13.66 -2.10
CA PHE A 350 -14.86 13.77 -1.55
C PHE A 350 -14.88 14.12 -0.05
N MET A 351 -13.80 13.72 0.64
CA MET A 351 -13.61 13.98 2.06
C MET A 351 -13.25 15.45 2.38
N TYR A 352 -12.97 16.24 1.35
CA TYR A 352 -12.68 17.66 1.45
C TYR A 352 -13.56 18.41 0.45
N GLU A 353 -14.00 19.59 0.83
CA GLU A 353 -14.71 20.53 -0.04
C GLU A 353 -13.92 21.84 -0.12
N HIS A 354 -13.98 22.50 -1.27
CA HIS A 354 -13.42 23.83 -1.47
C HIS A 354 -14.24 24.87 -0.70
N ILE A 355 -13.56 25.93 -0.28
CA ILE A 355 -14.18 27.12 0.28
C ILE A 355 -14.67 27.99 -0.89
N PRO A 356 -15.99 28.19 -1.08
CA PRO A 356 -16.49 28.93 -2.22
C PRO A 356 -15.97 30.38 -2.29
N GLY A 357 -15.56 30.81 -3.48
CA GLY A 357 -14.96 32.12 -3.72
C GLY A 357 -13.42 32.16 -3.62
N THR A 358 -12.79 31.05 -3.27
CA THR A 358 -11.32 30.90 -3.27
C THR A 358 -10.77 30.34 -4.58
N GLU A 359 -11.63 30.08 -5.57
CA GLU A 359 -11.27 29.43 -6.82
C GLU A 359 -10.42 30.36 -7.70
N ASN A 360 -9.18 29.97 -7.95
CA ASN A 360 -8.30 30.67 -8.88
C ASN A 360 -8.10 29.85 -10.16
N TRP A 361 -8.76 30.32 -11.23
CA TRP A 361 -8.80 29.63 -12.51
C TRP A 361 -7.66 30.02 -13.43
N ASN A 362 -6.96 29.00 -13.94
CA ASN A 362 -5.88 29.11 -14.90
C ASN A 362 -6.20 28.31 -16.17
N VAL A 363 -5.78 28.84 -17.32
CA VAL A 363 -5.83 28.15 -18.60
C VAL A 363 -4.42 27.69 -18.94
N LEU A 364 -4.25 26.40 -19.20
CA LEU A 364 -2.96 25.76 -19.50
C LEU A 364 -2.88 25.50 -21.01
N GLU A 365 -2.01 26.22 -21.73
CA GLU A 365 -1.87 26.11 -23.19
C GLU A 365 -0.38 26.20 -23.60
N PRO A 366 0.27 25.08 -23.99
CA PRO A 366 -0.25 23.70 -23.95
C PRO A 366 -0.33 23.14 -22.52
N TRP A 367 -1.16 22.11 -22.33
CA TRP A 367 -1.28 21.40 -21.05
C TRP A 367 -0.56 20.04 -21.10
N GLU A 368 0.43 19.86 -20.23
CA GLU A 368 1.05 18.56 -19.96
C GLU A 368 0.13 17.74 -19.03
N ALA A 369 -0.83 17.03 -19.63
CA ALA A 369 -1.88 16.30 -18.93
C ALA A 369 -1.38 15.00 -18.28
N THR A 370 -0.31 14.42 -18.84
CA THR A 370 0.50 13.37 -18.21
C THR A 370 1.96 13.63 -18.57
N TYR A 371 2.90 12.94 -17.91
CA TYR A 371 4.32 13.03 -18.25
C TYR A 371 4.66 12.57 -19.69
N TRP A 372 3.70 11.93 -20.40
CA TRP A 372 3.88 11.47 -21.77
C TRP A 372 2.88 12.08 -22.77
N LYS A 373 1.86 12.81 -22.31
CA LYS A 373 0.79 13.39 -23.14
C LYS A 373 0.65 14.90 -22.95
N THR A 374 0.79 15.63 -24.04
CA THR A 374 0.47 17.05 -24.11
C THR A 374 -0.85 17.26 -24.85
N LEU A 375 -1.78 17.96 -24.22
CA LEU A 375 -3.05 18.39 -24.79
C LEU A 375 -2.95 19.87 -25.18
N PRO A 376 -3.65 20.30 -26.25
CA PRO A 376 -3.55 21.69 -26.73
C PRO A 376 -4.01 22.71 -25.68
N ARG A 377 -4.89 22.29 -24.77
CA ARG A 377 -5.50 23.14 -23.76
C ARG A 377 -5.93 22.31 -22.55
N GLY A 378 -5.81 22.89 -21.37
CA GLY A 378 -6.37 22.41 -20.12
C GLY A 378 -6.84 23.57 -19.24
N TYR A 379 -7.59 23.23 -18.21
CA TYR A 379 -8.02 24.13 -17.16
C TYR A 379 -7.49 23.61 -15.84
N TYR A 380 -7.00 24.52 -15.02
CA TYR A 380 -6.59 24.26 -13.65
C TYR A 380 -7.32 25.22 -12.73
N VAL A 381 -7.83 24.72 -11.62
CA VAL A 381 -8.35 25.55 -10.54
C VAL A 381 -7.70 25.14 -9.23
N SER A 382 -7.06 26.11 -8.57
CA SER A 382 -6.60 25.99 -7.19
C SER A 382 -7.66 26.58 -6.27
N CYS A 383 -7.94 25.94 -5.15
CA CYS A 383 -8.88 26.42 -4.13
C CYS A 383 -8.28 26.18 -2.74
N GLU A 384 -8.81 26.87 -1.73
CA GLU A 384 -8.61 26.45 -0.34
C GLU A 384 -9.64 25.35 -0.01
N PHE A 385 -9.23 24.34 0.75
CA PHE A 385 -10.07 23.21 1.13
C PHE A 385 -10.34 23.17 2.64
N GLN A 386 -11.47 22.57 3.02
CA GLN A 386 -11.81 22.23 4.40
C GLN A 386 -12.33 20.78 4.46
N PRO A 387 -12.20 20.10 5.61
CA PRO A 387 -12.80 18.78 5.81
C PRO A 387 -14.30 18.83 5.54
N ASN A 388 -14.81 17.82 4.85
CA ASN A 388 -16.20 17.68 4.49
C ASN A 388 -16.86 16.57 5.33
N ASP A 389 -17.48 16.97 6.44
CA ASP A 389 -18.21 16.03 7.31
C ASP A 389 -19.44 15.42 6.61
N SER A 390 -19.97 16.08 5.58
CA SER A 390 -21.22 15.70 4.91
C SER A 390 -21.08 14.46 4.00
N CYS A 391 -19.87 14.14 3.51
CA CYS A 391 -19.65 12.90 2.77
C CYS A 391 -19.73 11.64 3.65
N LEU A 392 -19.88 11.78 4.96
CA LEU A 392 -20.14 10.65 5.86
C LEU A 392 -21.62 10.62 6.30
N ASP A 393 -22.34 11.73 6.17
CA ASP A 393 -23.72 11.87 6.65
C ASP A 393 -24.72 10.97 5.90
N TYR A 394 -24.50 10.65 4.62
CA TYR A 394 -25.40 9.75 3.89
C TYR A 394 -25.33 8.29 4.39
N GLN A 395 -24.29 7.92 5.14
CA GLN A 395 -24.14 6.61 5.76
C GLN A 395 -24.77 6.55 7.16
N LYS A 396 -25.05 7.71 7.78
CA LYS A 396 -25.60 7.79 9.13
C LYS A 396 -27.05 7.32 9.19
N GLU A 397 -27.41 6.62 10.26
CA GLU A 397 -28.80 6.27 10.53
C GLU A 397 -29.66 7.53 10.64
N GLY A 398 -30.62 7.69 9.73
CA GLY A 398 -31.52 8.85 9.69
C GLY A 398 -31.22 9.87 8.59
N ALA A 399 -30.24 9.61 7.71
CA ALA A 399 -30.05 10.40 6.49
C ALA A 399 -31.36 10.52 5.70
N SER A 400 -31.64 11.71 5.17
CA SER A 400 -32.85 11.92 4.37
C SER A 400 -32.76 11.09 3.08
N LEU A 401 -33.89 10.54 2.63
CA LEU A 401 -33.95 9.80 1.36
C LEU A 401 -33.52 10.65 0.16
N GLU A 402 -33.71 11.97 0.24
CA GLU A 402 -33.29 12.94 -0.77
C GLU A 402 -31.76 13.02 -0.84
N LEU A 403 -31.08 13.17 0.29
CA LEU A 403 -29.60 13.21 0.36
C LEU A 403 -28.97 11.90 -0.13
N VAL A 404 -29.55 10.75 0.24
CA VAL A 404 -29.07 9.43 -0.22
C VAL A 404 -29.20 9.29 -1.73
N GLU A 405 -30.27 9.81 -2.33
CA GLU A 405 -30.48 9.77 -3.77
C GLU A 405 -29.56 10.75 -4.50
N GLU A 406 -29.36 11.95 -3.96
CA GLU A 406 -28.42 12.95 -4.50
C GLU A 406 -26.99 12.41 -4.51
N TYR A 407 -26.54 11.80 -3.41
CA TYR A 407 -25.24 11.13 -3.34
C TYR A 407 -25.09 10.04 -4.41
N LYS A 408 -26.10 9.17 -4.58
CA LYS A 408 -26.07 8.11 -5.60
C LYS A 408 -25.93 8.68 -7.01
N GLN A 409 -26.64 9.77 -7.31
CA GLN A 409 -26.56 10.43 -8.61
C GLN A 409 -25.18 11.07 -8.83
N ALA A 410 -24.64 11.73 -7.80
CA ALA A 410 -23.31 12.33 -7.83
C ALA A 410 -22.22 11.26 -8.03
N LEU A 411 -22.26 10.17 -7.27
CA LEU A 411 -21.33 9.05 -7.39
C LEU A 411 -21.43 8.37 -8.76
N GLN A 412 -22.66 8.15 -9.26
CA GLN A 412 -22.87 7.57 -10.58
C GLN A 412 -22.31 8.48 -11.68
N TRP A 413 -22.52 9.80 -11.57
CA TRP A 413 -21.94 10.76 -12.50
C TRP A 413 -20.40 10.72 -12.45
N TYR A 414 -19.82 10.72 -11.26
CA TYR A 414 -18.36 10.68 -11.05
C TYR A 414 -17.72 9.41 -11.62
N GLU A 415 -18.32 8.25 -11.36
CA GLU A 415 -17.84 6.97 -11.92
C GLU A 415 -18.00 6.89 -13.43
N ASN A 416 -19.02 7.54 -14.00
CA ASN A 416 -19.16 7.66 -15.45
C ASN A 416 -18.12 8.61 -16.07
N MET A 417 -17.76 9.67 -15.35
CA MET A 417 -16.71 10.61 -15.77
C MET A 417 -15.33 9.93 -15.75
N LYS A 418 -15.02 9.17 -14.69
CA LYS A 418 -13.78 8.38 -14.58
C LYS A 418 -13.61 7.35 -15.69
N LYS A 419 -14.69 6.93 -16.36
CA LYS A 419 -14.65 6.09 -17.57
C LYS A 419 -14.38 6.93 -18.82
N TRP A 420 -13.22 7.60 -18.81
CA TRP A 420 -12.74 8.40 -19.95
C TRP A 420 -12.00 7.56 -20.99
N TYR A 421 -11.93 6.24 -20.84
CA TYR A 421 -11.41 5.30 -21.83
C TYR A 421 -12.25 4.02 -21.86
N THR A 422 -12.03 3.19 -22.86
CA THR A 422 -12.73 1.92 -23.07
C THR A 422 -11.80 0.73 -22.82
N ASP A 423 -12.29 -0.28 -22.12
CA ASP A 423 -11.56 -1.54 -22.00
C ASP A 423 -11.58 -2.28 -23.35
N PRO A 424 -10.40 -2.62 -23.91
CA PRO A 424 -10.32 -3.39 -25.14
C PRO A 424 -10.87 -4.80 -24.95
N SER A 425 -11.54 -5.31 -25.99
CA SER A 425 -11.95 -6.71 -26.06
C SER A 425 -10.74 -7.55 -26.48
N PHE A 426 -10.44 -8.60 -25.70
CA PHE A 426 -9.47 -9.63 -26.07
C PHE A 426 -10.24 -10.91 -26.36
N ASP A 427 -10.09 -11.42 -27.59
CA ASP A 427 -10.74 -12.65 -28.06
C ASP A 427 -10.11 -13.94 -27.48
#